data_AF-A0A1F9INP6-F1
#
_entry.id   AF-A0A1F9INP6-F1
#
_cell.length_a   1.000
_cell.length_b   1.000
_cell.length_c   1.000
_cell.angle_alpha   90.00
_cell.angle_beta   90.00
_cell.angle_gamma   90.00
#
_symmetry.space_group_name_H-M   'P 1'
#
loop_
_entity.id
_entity.type
_entity.pdbx_description
1 polymer ?
#
loop_
_entity_poly.entity_id
_entity_poly.type
_entity_poly.pdbx_seq_one_letter_code
_entity_poly.pdbx_strand_id
1 'polypeptide(L)'
;MTYPENHQQFQSAEGAVTVEAVTFPREDALAEAETKRRVPDPYKLHLEQSLKFQRLPHHSKNVDREKVALAVMGNSHLFAETLVNSGVRSRHAKNLNKRVRRLLSKSLNIKKSDRKKYEKFGTPAQGYFESSEHQKSRELISFITVIHAVAPLDVDVALKKAEELKQQVAEYVRKVPGAACIGAIEVEICSIKQAQRIREYNSAQMRKKCSTFDEDGVLVMNGGAHEKRFKKLAVLEALSPDLDDSEISGESGQCLIHFHGLLKVENSKDTQTLREAFLTNPNWSRKAGQVRFSPLSETWNGTHKAVEESVKHITAYATKGGNRYLQYKLEFPELIQMSFDEYLKLSDQFNSNERQAKIEKGELLDLPILSHHEINSLVLVIDGMMNWNKTRSGYIISVGKW
;
A
#
# COMPACT_ATOMS: atom_id res chain seq x y z
N MET A 1 -3.57 57.61 -30.41
CA MET A 1 -4.63 56.62 -30.22
C MET A 1 -5.44 57.08 -29.02
N THR A 2 -6.52 57.78 -29.34
CA THR A 2 -7.36 58.58 -28.44
C THR A 2 -8.78 58.08 -28.66
N TYR A 3 -9.47 57.67 -27.59
CA TYR A 3 -10.87 57.24 -27.65
C TYR A 3 -11.79 58.48 -27.56
N PRO A 4 -12.84 58.58 -28.39
CA PRO A 4 -13.81 59.67 -28.27
C PRO A 4 -14.93 59.31 -27.29
N GLU A 5 -15.30 60.29 -26.47
CA GLU A 5 -16.47 60.31 -25.61
C GLU A 5 -17.75 60.45 -26.44
N ASN A 6 -18.70 59.54 -26.23
CA ASN A 6 -20.06 59.64 -26.77
C ASN A 6 -21.00 60.17 -25.69
N HIS A 7 -21.33 61.46 -25.78
CA HIS A 7 -22.52 62.03 -25.17
C HIS A 7 -23.74 61.73 -26.04
N GLN A 8 -24.70 60.97 -25.52
CA GLN A 8 -26.05 60.90 -26.08
C GLN A 8 -27.06 61.50 -25.11
N GLN A 9 -27.66 62.60 -25.56
CA GLN A 9 -28.87 63.21 -25.02
C GLN A 9 -30.05 62.26 -25.18
N PHE A 10 -30.85 62.05 -24.14
CA PHE A 10 -32.19 61.50 -24.25
C PHE A 10 -33.21 62.51 -23.75
N GLN A 11 -34.21 62.73 -24.62
CA GLN A 11 -35.34 63.61 -24.45
C GLN A 11 -36.35 63.02 -23.45
N SER A 12 -36.95 63.91 -22.67
CA SER A 12 -38.05 63.65 -21.74
C SER A 12 -39.33 63.30 -22.50
N ALA A 13 -39.90 62.13 -22.20
CA ALA A 13 -41.29 61.80 -22.50
C ALA A 13 -42.05 61.64 -21.18
N GLU A 14 -42.92 62.61 -20.89
CA GLU A 14 -43.90 62.53 -19.81
C GLU A 14 -44.99 61.53 -20.21
N GLY A 15 -45.05 60.41 -19.49
CA GLY A 15 -46.12 59.43 -19.58
C GLY A 15 -46.58 59.08 -18.16
N ALA A 16 -47.81 59.46 -17.83
CA ALA A 16 -48.44 59.16 -16.56
C ALA A 16 -48.59 57.63 -16.39
N VAL A 17 -47.90 57.08 -15.39
CA VAL A 17 -48.08 55.70 -14.93
C VAL A 17 -48.78 55.75 -13.59
N THR A 18 -49.98 55.20 -13.53
CA THR A 18 -50.69 54.88 -12.29
C THR A 18 -49.89 53.86 -11.50
N VAL A 19 -49.40 54.29 -10.33
CA VAL A 19 -48.70 53.43 -9.37
C VAL A 19 -49.76 52.61 -8.62
N GLU A 20 -49.94 51.35 -8.99
CA GLU A 20 -50.53 50.38 -8.07
C GLU A 20 -49.54 50.17 -6.92
N ALA A 21 -50.03 50.33 -5.69
CA ALA A 21 -49.24 50.16 -4.49
C ALA A 21 -48.76 48.70 -4.38
N VAL A 22 -47.51 48.46 -4.78
CA VAL A 22 -46.80 47.23 -4.45
C VAL A 22 -46.52 47.29 -2.95
N THR A 23 -47.31 46.54 -2.18
CA THR A 23 -46.99 46.24 -0.79
C THR A 23 -45.71 45.41 -0.77
N PHE A 24 -44.60 46.05 -0.40
CA PHE A 24 -43.38 45.34 -0.06
C PHE A 24 -43.64 44.45 1.15
N PRO A 25 -43.21 43.18 1.14
CA PRO A 25 -43.20 42.38 2.35
C PRO A 25 -42.40 43.12 3.41
N ARG A 26 -42.91 43.20 4.64
CA ARG A 26 -42.15 43.69 5.79
C ARG A 26 -40.80 42.97 5.83
N GLU A 27 -39.72 43.69 6.15
CA GLU A 27 -38.36 43.15 6.27
C GLU A 27 -38.29 41.89 7.14
N ASP A 28 -39.23 41.72 8.07
CA ASP A 28 -39.37 40.55 8.93
C ASP A 28 -39.68 39.24 8.15
N ALA A 29 -40.35 39.32 6.99
CA ALA A 29 -40.71 38.15 6.19
C ALA A 29 -39.54 37.64 5.31
N LEU A 30 -38.59 38.50 4.97
CA LEU A 30 -37.35 38.10 4.28
C LEU A 30 -36.36 37.45 5.25
N ALA A 31 -36.30 37.91 6.50
CA ALA A 31 -35.49 37.30 7.55
C ALA A 31 -35.97 35.87 7.94
N GLU A 32 -37.29 35.61 7.92
CA GLU A 32 -37.84 34.26 8.16
C GLU A 32 -37.67 33.29 6.96
N ALA A 33 -37.56 33.81 5.74
CA ALA A 33 -37.32 33.01 4.54
C ALA A 33 -35.85 32.58 4.42
N GLU A 34 -34.90 33.42 4.83
CA GLU A 34 -33.47 33.08 4.86
C GLU A 34 -33.09 32.13 6.01
N THR A 35 -33.80 32.17 7.14
CA THR A 35 -33.57 31.23 8.26
C THR A 35 -34.08 29.81 8.00
N LYS A 36 -34.85 29.57 6.93
CA LYS A 36 -35.35 28.24 6.54
C LYS A 36 -34.54 27.56 5.42
N ARG A 37 -33.61 28.26 4.77
CA ARG A 37 -32.56 27.63 3.94
C ARG A 37 -31.32 27.36 4.78
N ARG A 38 -31.45 26.51 5.80
CA ARG A 38 -30.27 25.89 6.41
C ARG A 38 -29.65 24.98 5.35
N VAL A 39 -28.64 25.49 4.64
CA VAL A 39 -27.65 24.65 3.98
C VAL A 39 -27.21 23.65 5.05
N PRO A 40 -27.37 22.32 4.83
CA PRO A 40 -26.99 21.35 5.83
C PRO A 40 -25.55 21.63 6.22
N ASP A 41 -25.30 21.79 7.52
CA ASP A 41 -23.94 21.91 8.03
C ASP A 41 -23.11 20.76 7.43
N PRO A 42 -22.11 21.06 6.58
CA PRO A 42 -21.36 20.04 5.89
C PRO A 42 -20.72 19.08 6.90
N TYR A 43 -20.41 19.53 8.12
CA TYR A 43 -19.92 18.68 9.21
C TYR A 43 -20.98 17.72 9.75
N LYS A 44 -22.24 18.16 9.86
CA LYS A 44 -23.34 17.33 10.38
C LYS A 44 -23.76 16.26 9.37
N LEU A 45 -23.79 16.59 8.07
CA LEU A 45 -23.99 15.63 7.00
C LEU A 45 -22.85 14.59 6.98
N HIS A 46 -21.63 15.03 7.26
CA HIS A 46 -20.43 14.19 7.32
C HIS A 46 -20.45 13.21 8.49
N LEU A 47 -20.90 13.67 9.67
CA LEU A 47 -21.02 12.84 10.86
C LEU A 47 -22.11 11.76 10.69
N GLU A 48 -23.26 12.13 10.11
CA GLU A 48 -24.36 11.20 9.84
C GLU A 48 -23.99 10.17 8.75
N GLN A 49 -23.23 10.55 7.73
CA GLN A 49 -22.72 9.63 6.72
C GLN A 49 -21.67 8.69 7.31
N SER A 50 -20.72 9.21 8.09
CA SER A 50 -19.69 8.41 8.77
C SER A 50 -20.27 7.35 9.71
N LEU A 51 -21.35 7.69 10.43
CA LEU A 51 -22.08 6.75 11.30
C LEU A 51 -22.84 5.68 10.51
N LYS A 52 -23.41 6.01 9.34
CA LYS A 52 -24.05 5.03 8.45
C LYS A 52 -23.04 4.03 7.88
N PHE A 53 -21.81 4.46 7.60
CA PHE A 53 -20.74 3.58 7.08
C PHE A 53 -20.26 2.54 8.07
N GLN A 54 -20.51 2.67 9.38
CA GLN A 54 -20.15 1.63 10.36
C GLN A 54 -20.94 0.32 10.19
N ARG A 55 -22.09 0.32 9.48
CA ARG A 55 -23.00 -0.84 9.40
C ARG A 55 -22.90 -1.71 8.13
N LEU A 56 -22.09 -1.35 7.15
CA LEU A 56 -21.96 -2.07 5.86
C LEU A 56 -20.91 -3.22 5.87
N PRO A 57 -20.96 -4.21 4.95
CA PRO A 57 -19.90 -5.22 4.83
C PRO A 57 -18.55 -4.60 4.39
N HIS A 58 -17.43 -5.12 4.92
CA HIS A 58 -16.08 -4.51 4.88
C HIS A 58 -15.59 -4.04 3.49
N HIS A 59 -15.92 -4.76 2.41
CA HIS A 59 -15.49 -4.35 1.07
C HIS A 59 -16.21 -3.10 0.56
N SER A 60 -17.52 -2.97 0.80
CA SER A 60 -18.29 -1.78 0.44
C SER A 60 -17.84 -0.55 1.23
N LYS A 61 -17.56 -0.72 2.53
CA LYS A 61 -17.06 0.34 3.43
C LYS A 61 -15.80 1.04 2.90
N ASN A 62 -14.88 0.31 2.29
CA ASN A 62 -13.59 0.90 1.86
C ASN A 62 -13.70 1.70 0.57
N VAL A 63 -14.54 1.25 -0.37
CA VAL A 63 -14.82 1.98 -1.61
C VAL A 63 -15.48 3.31 -1.26
N ASP A 64 -16.46 3.29 -0.36
CA ASP A 64 -17.15 4.49 0.06
C ASP A 64 -16.22 5.43 0.86
N ARG A 65 -15.35 4.89 1.72
CA ARG A 65 -14.34 5.69 2.45
C ARG A 65 -13.36 6.38 1.51
N GLU A 66 -12.81 5.68 0.52
CA GLU A 66 -11.94 6.28 -0.49
C GLU A 66 -12.66 7.42 -1.21
N LYS A 67 -13.88 7.17 -1.67
CA LYS A 67 -14.72 8.15 -2.36
C LYS A 67 -15.00 9.39 -1.51
N VAL A 68 -15.39 9.19 -0.25
CA VAL A 68 -15.69 10.27 0.69
C VAL A 68 -14.44 11.07 1.02
N ALA A 69 -13.32 10.39 1.36
CA ALA A 69 -12.06 11.05 1.65
C ALA A 69 -11.61 11.94 0.48
N LEU A 70 -11.64 11.41 -0.74
CA LEU A 70 -11.26 12.16 -1.94
C LEU A 70 -12.22 13.30 -2.25
N ALA A 71 -13.53 13.12 -2.05
CA ALA A 71 -14.50 14.20 -2.24
C ALA A 71 -14.28 15.35 -1.26
N VAL A 72 -14.05 15.05 0.02
CA VAL A 72 -13.77 16.04 1.07
C VAL A 72 -12.50 16.84 0.76
N MET A 73 -11.47 16.17 0.26
CA MET A 73 -10.18 16.77 -0.04
C MET A 73 -10.11 17.41 -1.44
N GLY A 74 -11.22 17.45 -2.19
CA GLY A 74 -11.27 18.06 -3.52
C GLY A 74 -10.65 17.23 -4.66
N ASN A 75 -10.36 15.95 -4.42
CA ASN A 75 -9.68 15.03 -5.35
C ASN A 75 -10.58 13.90 -5.85
N SER A 76 -11.88 14.14 -5.97
CA SER A 76 -12.87 13.13 -6.41
C SER A 76 -12.57 12.52 -7.79
N HIS A 77 -11.85 13.24 -8.65
CA HIS A 77 -11.41 12.77 -9.97
C HIS A 77 -10.39 11.61 -9.91
N LEU A 78 -9.74 11.38 -8.76
CA LEU A 78 -8.80 10.26 -8.56
C LEU A 78 -9.47 8.98 -8.06
N PHE A 79 -10.76 9.03 -7.73
CA PHE A 79 -11.49 7.86 -7.25
C PHE A 79 -11.52 6.79 -8.34
N ALA A 80 -11.12 5.57 -7.97
CA ALA A 80 -11.03 4.43 -8.89
C ALA A 80 -9.96 4.55 -10.00
N GLU A 81 -9.06 5.53 -9.93
CA GLU A 81 -7.99 5.74 -10.93
C GLU A 81 -6.60 5.29 -10.46
N THR A 82 -6.45 4.92 -9.18
CA THR A 82 -5.16 4.57 -8.56
C THR A 82 -5.10 3.13 -8.04
N LEU A 83 -3.91 2.68 -7.59
CA LEU A 83 -3.73 1.36 -6.97
C LEU A 83 -4.45 1.20 -5.63
N VAL A 84 -5.09 2.22 -5.08
CA VAL A 84 -6.00 2.06 -3.92
C VAL A 84 -7.27 1.32 -4.33
N ASN A 85 -7.67 1.42 -5.60
CA ASN A 85 -8.80 0.70 -6.15
C ASN A 85 -8.45 -0.73 -6.58
N SER A 86 -9.27 -1.71 -6.19
CA SER A 86 -9.04 -3.13 -6.49
C SER A 86 -9.09 -3.47 -7.98
N GLY A 87 -9.92 -2.78 -8.76
CA GLY A 87 -10.04 -2.96 -10.21
C GLY A 87 -8.77 -2.54 -10.94
N VAL A 88 -8.23 -1.37 -10.58
CA VAL A 88 -6.94 -0.87 -11.11
C VAL A 88 -5.81 -1.82 -10.72
N ARG A 89 -5.72 -2.21 -9.45
CA ARG A 89 -4.73 -3.20 -9.00
C ARG A 89 -4.78 -4.50 -9.79
N SER A 90 -5.97 -5.08 -9.98
CA SER A 90 -6.14 -6.32 -10.72
C SER A 90 -5.63 -6.20 -12.16
N ARG A 91 -5.91 -5.07 -12.83
CA ARG A 91 -5.40 -4.78 -14.18
C ARG A 91 -3.88 -4.69 -14.20
N HIS A 92 -3.29 -3.94 -13.27
CA HIS A 92 -1.85 -3.76 -13.15
C HIS A 92 -1.12 -5.06 -12.80
N ALA A 93 -1.67 -5.86 -11.87
CA ALA A 93 -1.19 -7.19 -11.52
C ALA A 93 -1.15 -8.12 -12.73
N LYS A 94 -2.23 -8.16 -13.51
CA LYS A 94 -2.32 -8.95 -14.75
C LYS A 94 -1.26 -8.51 -15.78
N ASN A 95 -1.07 -7.20 -15.96
CA ASN A 95 -0.08 -6.66 -16.88
C ASN A 95 1.36 -6.98 -16.45
N LEU A 96 1.68 -6.79 -15.17
CA LEU A 96 2.97 -7.14 -14.60
C LEU A 96 3.22 -8.66 -14.73
N ASN A 97 2.24 -9.48 -14.38
CA ASN A 97 2.33 -10.93 -14.53
C ASN A 97 2.61 -11.35 -15.98
N LYS A 98 1.88 -10.79 -16.95
CA LYS A 98 2.09 -11.03 -18.39
C LYS A 98 3.51 -10.65 -18.81
N ARG A 99 4.02 -9.51 -18.31
CA ARG A 99 5.39 -9.06 -18.57
C ARG A 99 6.41 -10.06 -18.00
N VAL A 100 6.34 -10.39 -16.71
CA VAL A 100 7.29 -11.32 -16.08
C VAL A 100 7.25 -12.69 -16.75
N ARG A 101 6.07 -13.24 -17.04
CA ARG A 101 5.95 -14.53 -17.75
C ARG A 101 6.59 -14.50 -19.13
N ARG A 102 6.44 -13.41 -19.89
CA ARG A 102 7.11 -13.25 -21.18
C ARG A 102 8.63 -13.25 -21.03
N LEU A 103 9.12 -12.58 -20.01
CA LEU A 103 10.55 -12.49 -19.70
C LEU A 103 11.11 -13.86 -19.29
N LEU A 104 10.44 -14.57 -18.38
CA LEU A 104 10.82 -15.93 -17.97
C LEU A 104 10.75 -16.95 -19.12
N SER A 105 9.73 -16.87 -19.96
CA SER A 105 9.62 -17.81 -21.10
C SER A 105 10.79 -17.67 -22.09
N LYS A 106 11.40 -16.48 -22.19
CA LYS A 106 12.61 -16.27 -22.99
C LYS A 106 13.84 -16.81 -22.28
N SER A 107 13.95 -16.60 -20.97
CA SER A 107 15.11 -17.03 -20.18
C SER A 107 15.21 -18.54 -20.05
N LEU A 108 14.07 -19.23 -20.00
CA LEU A 108 14.00 -20.67 -19.75
C LEU A 108 13.96 -21.51 -21.02
N ASN A 109 14.01 -20.90 -22.22
CA ASN A 109 13.87 -21.61 -23.50
C ASN A 109 12.68 -22.58 -23.59
N ILE A 110 11.65 -22.39 -22.74
CA ILE A 110 10.49 -23.28 -22.67
C ILE A 110 9.79 -23.24 -24.03
N LYS A 111 9.87 -24.35 -24.77
CA LYS A 111 9.22 -24.47 -26.07
C LYS A 111 7.72 -24.31 -25.87
N LYS A 112 7.04 -23.66 -26.82
CA LYS A 112 5.57 -23.48 -26.80
C LYS A 112 4.79 -24.81 -26.61
N SER A 113 5.38 -25.94 -27.00
CA SER A 113 4.84 -27.28 -26.84
C SER A 113 4.73 -27.71 -25.37
N ASP A 114 5.72 -27.36 -24.54
CA ASP A 114 5.75 -27.76 -23.13
C ASP A 114 4.77 -26.90 -22.34
N ARG A 115 4.66 -25.61 -22.68
CA ARG A 115 3.65 -24.69 -22.13
C ARG A 115 2.22 -25.22 -22.25
N LYS A 116 1.86 -25.87 -23.36
CA LYS A 116 0.54 -26.49 -23.55
C LYS A 116 0.32 -27.72 -22.68
N LYS A 117 1.37 -28.47 -22.32
CA LYS A 117 1.25 -29.56 -21.35
C LYS A 117 0.93 -28.99 -19.97
N TYR A 118 1.65 -27.95 -19.53
CA TYR A 118 1.42 -27.33 -18.22
C TYR A 118 0.04 -26.68 -18.07
N GLU A 119 -0.52 -26.10 -19.13
CA GLU A 119 -1.88 -25.52 -19.08
C GLU A 119 -3.00 -26.59 -19.04
N LYS A 120 -2.71 -27.84 -19.45
CA LYS A 120 -3.71 -28.92 -19.56
C LYS A 120 -3.75 -29.85 -18.35
N PHE A 121 -2.66 -30.00 -17.60
CA PHE A 121 -2.61 -30.81 -16.38
C PHE A 121 -3.03 -29.99 -15.16
N GLY A 122 -4.34 -29.72 -15.07
CA GLY A 122 -4.97 -28.94 -14.01
C GLY A 122 -5.09 -29.63 -12.65
N THR A 123 -4.45 -30.77 -12.40
CA THR A 123 -4.47 -31.41 -11.07
C THR A 123 -3.15 -32.15 -10.77
N PRO A 124 -2.47 -31.82 -9.65
CA PRO A 124 -1.27 -32.52 -9.20
C PRO A 124 -1.68 -33.72 -8.35
N ALA A 125 -2.25 -34.75 -8.98
CA ALA A 125 -2.37 -36.06 -8.36
C ALA A 125 -1.14 -36.89 -8.77
N GLN A 126 -0.19 -37.01 -7.82
CA GLN A 126 0.98 -37.90 -7.83
C GLN A 126 2.06 -37.67 -8.91
N GLY A 127 3.20 -37.13 -8.48
CA GLY A 127 4.49 -37.33 -9.18
C GLY A 127 4.93 -36.22 -10.14
N TYR A 128 4.79 -34.94 -9.76
CA TYR A 128 5.42 -33.85 -10.51
C TYR A 128 6.94 -33.94 -10.35
N PHE A 129 7.63 -34.55 -11.31
CA PHE A 129 9.08 -34.45 -11.43
C PHE A 129 9.40 -33.08 -12.04
N GLU A 130 9.85 -32.17 -11.18
CA GLU A 130 10.36 -30.89 -11.62
C GLU A 130 11.59 -31.12 -12.51
N SER A 131 11.54 -30.68 -13.76
CA SER A 131 12.69 -30.80 -14.66
C SER A 131 13.89 -30.05 -14.05
N SER A 132 15.11 -30.52 -14.32
CA SER A 132 16.34 -29.86 -13.87
C SER A 132 16.41 -28.36 -14.24
N GLU A 133 15.76 -27.94 -15.33
CA GLU A 133 15.68 -26.53 -15.74
C GLU A 133 14.82 -25.67 -14.79
N HIS A 134 13.70 -26.21 -14.29
CA HIS A 134 12.85 -25.51 -13.32
C HIS A 134 13.55 -25.36 -11.97
N GLN A 135 14.29 -26.38 -11.53
CA GLN A 135 15.09 -26.30 -10.30
C GLN A 135 16.19 -25.23 -10.43
N LYS A 136 16.94 -25.24 -11.54
CA LYS A 136 17.91 -24.17 -11.85
C LYS A 136 17.25 -22.78 -11.84
N SER A 137 16.04 -22.66 -12.38
CA SER A 137 15.30 -21.38 -12.39
C SER A 137 15.01 -20.87 -10.99
N ARG A 138 14.66 -21.75 -10.05
CA ARG A 138 14.41 -21.38 -8.64
C ARG A 138 15.68 -20.91 -7.94
N GLU A 139 16.82 -21.50 -8.27
CA GLU A 139 18.12 -21.09 -7.71
C GLU A 139 18.56 -19.71 -8.23
N LEU A 140 18.20 -19.39 -9.47
CA LEU A 140 18.59 -18.14 -10.14
C LEU A 140 17.60 -17.00 -9.91
N ILE A 141 16.39 -17.27 -9.40
CA ILE A 141 15.35 -16.27 -9.17
C ILE A 141 15.04 -16.16 -7.68
N SER A 142 15.09 -14.96 -7.14
CA SER A 142 14.72 -14.67 -5.75
C SER A 142 13.64 -13.59 -5.69
N PHE A 143 12.75 -13.69 -4.71
CA PHE A 143 11.93 -12.56 -4.28
C PHE A 143 12.77 -11.63 -3.40
N ILE A 144 12.64 -10.32 -3.58
CA ILE A 144 13.26 -9.31 -2.73
C ILE A 144 12.21 -8.35 -2.17
N THR A 145 12.39 -7.98 -0.91
CA THR A 145 11.75 -6.81 -0.29
C THR A 145 12.82 -5.85 0.19
N VAL A 146 12.65 -4.55 -0.08
CA VAL A 146 13.53 -3.48 0.39
C VAL A 146 12.70 -2.39 1.06
N ILE A 147 12.91 -2.16 2.35
CA ILE A 147 12.30 -1.07 3.11
C ILE A 147 13.27 0.11 3.07
N HIS A 148 12.87 1.16 2.36
CA HIS A 148 13.78 2.23 2.00
C HIS A 148 13.76 3.39 2.99
N ALA A 149 12.57 3.91 3.27
CA ALA A 149 12.41 5.13 4.03
C ALA A 149 11.06 5.16 4.75
N VAL A 150 11.05 5.85 5.89
CA VAL A 150 9.84 6.41 6.48
C VAL A 150 9.93 7.91 6.25
N ALA A 151 8.90 8.47 5.64
CA ALA A 151 8.79 9.89 5.32
C ALA A 151 7.59 10.49 6.07
N PRO A 152 7.58 11.81 6.31
CA PRO A 152 6.38 12.48 6.79
C PRO A 152 5.21 12.26 5.83
N LEU A 153 4.00 12.60 6.27
CA LEU A 153 2.79 12.52 5.45
C LEU A 153 2.72 13.67 4.43
N ASP A 154 3.79 13.82 3.66
CA ASP A 154 3.97 14.81 2.63
C ASP A 154 4.14 14.10 1.28
N VAL A 155 3.37 14.54 0.28
CA VAL A 155 3.30 13.88 -1.02
C VAL A 155 4.63 14.04 -1.77
N ASP A 156 5.22 15.22 -1.76
CA ASP A 156 6.43 15.53 -2.53
C ASP A 156 7.65 14.84 -1.92
N VAL A 157 7.76 14.84 -0.58
CA VAL A 157 8.81 14.11 0.14
C VAL A 157 8.70 12.60 -0.13
N ALA A 158 7.49 12.03 -0.04
CA ALA A 158 7.28 10.60 -0.30
C ALA A 158 7.61 10.23 -1.76
N LEU A 159 7.21 11.05 -2.74
CA LEU A 159 7.54 10.85 -4.15
C LEU A 159 9.05 10.91 -4.39
N LYS A 160 9.74 11.87 -3.80
CA LYS A 160 11.21 11.96 -3.87
C LYS A 160 11.88 10.71 -3.30
N LYS A 161 11.43 10.22 -2.14
CA LYS A 161 11.94 8.96 -1.56
C LYS A 161 11.64 7.73 -2.42
N ALA A 162 10.48 7.68 -3.05
CA ALA A 162 10.15 6.62 -4.00
C ALA A 162 11.05 6.67 -5.25
N GLU A 163 11.38 7.86 -5.75
CA GLU A 163 12.32 8.02 -6.86
C GLU A 163 13.76 7.64 -6.47
N GLU A 164 14.23 8.05 -5.28
CA GLU A 164 15.53 7.62 -4.73
C GLU A 164 15.61 6.09 -4.66
N LEU A 165 14.57 5.42 -4.14
CA LEU A 165 14.48 3.96 -4.12
C LEU A 165 14.58 3.36 -5.53
N LYS A 166 13.85 3.93 -6.49
CA LYS A 166 13.84 3.49 -7.89
C LYS A 166 15.23 3.50 -8.50
N GLN A 167 15.94 4.62 -8.30
CA GLN A 167 17.28 4.83 -8.83
C GLN A 167 18.29 3.88 -8.17
N GLN A 168 18.25 3.76 -6.84
CA GLN A 168 19.18 2.90 -6.09
C GLN A 168 18.99 1.42 -6.44
N VAL A 169 17.76 0.89 -6.47
CA VAL A 169 17.53 -0.50 -6.87
C VAL A 169 18.07 -0.75 -8.28
N ALA A 170 17.85 0.18 -9.21
CA ALA A 170 18.34 0.06 -10.57
C ALA A 170 19.87 0.10 -10.66
N GLU A 171 20.52 0.97 -9.90
CA GLU A 171 21.97 1.06 -9.83
C GLU A 171 22.59 -0.23 -9.28
N TYR A 172 22.10 -0.73 -8.14
CA TYR A 172 22.64 -1.93 -7.49
C TYR A 172 22.46 -3.18 -8.34
N VAL A 173 21.35 -3.31 -9.06
CA VAL A 173 21.14 -4.41 -10.01
C VAL A 173 22.12 -4.32 -11.18
N ARG A 174 22.41 -3.12 -11.70
CA ARG A 174 23.35 -2.94 -12.82
C ARG A 174 24.80 -3.21 -12.46
N LYS A 175 25.18 -3.14 -11.17
CA LYS A 175 26.54 -3.44 -10.70
C LYS A 175 26.93 -4.91 -10.88
N VAL A 176 25.94 -5.80 -11.00
CA VAL A 176 26.17 -7.24 -11.20
C VAL A 176 25.84 -7.59 -12.66
N PRO A 177 26.85 -7.92 -13.50
CA PRO A 177 26.62 -8.35 -14.88
C PRO A 177 25.62 -9.51 -14.96
N GLY A 178 24.72 -9.47 -15.94
CA GLY A 178 23.69 -10.51 -16.11
C GLY A 178 22.52 -10.45 -15.12
N ALA A 179 22.61 -9.62 -14.06
CA ALA A 179 21.50 -9.46 -13.12
C ALA A 179 20.33 -8.68 -13.75
N ALA A 180 19.12 -9.06 -13.34
CA ALA A 180 17.90 -8.41 -13.77
C ALA A 180 16.90 -8.30 -12.62
N CYS A 181 16.08 -7.25 -12.65
CA CYS A 181 15.09 -6.95 -11.64
C CYS A 181 13.77 -6.55 -12.29
N ILE A 182 12.67 -7.00 -11.69
CA ILE A 182 11.33 -6.53 -12.01
C ILE A 182 10.48 -6.53 -10.75
N GLY A 183 9.89 -5.38 -10.43
CA GLY A 183 9.07 -5.25 -9.24
C GLY A 183 8.35 -3.92 -9.20
N ALA A 184 7.73 -3.63 -8.06
CA ALA A 184 6.96 -2.42 -7.85
C ALA A 184 7.39 -1.75 -6.55
N ILE A 185 7.45 -0.42 -6.62
CA ILE A 185 7.49 0.42 -5.43
C ILE A 185 6.09 0.48 -4.84
N GLU A 186 6.04 0.40 -3.53
CA GLU A 186 4.83 0.46 -2.72
C GLU A 186 4.99 1.53 -1.65
N VAL A 187 3.88 2.19 -1.35
CA VAL A 187 3.77 3.14 -0.25
C VAL A 187 2.66 2.65 0.67
N GLU A 188 2.96 2.52 1.95
CA GLU A 188 2.01 2.23 3.02
C GLU A 188 1.99 3.41 4.00
N ILE A 189 0.83 3.87 4.44
CA ILE A 189 0.70 4.71 5.62
C ILE A 189 0.90 3.84 6.87
N CYS A 190 1.88 4.19 7.69
CA CYS A 190 2.16 3.57 8.99
C CYS A 190 2.03 4.60 10.11
N SER A 191 1.88 4.17 11.36
CA SER A 191 1.96 5.07 12.51
C SER A 191 2.88 4.44 13.56
N ILE A 192 4.04 5.06 13.78
CA ILE A 192 5.02 4.59 14.77
C ILE A 192 4.39 4.60 16.16
N LYS A 193 3.72 5.69 16.52
CA LYS A 193 3.02 5.85 17.81
C LYS A 193 1.95 4.80 18.03
N GLN A 194 1.13 4.51 17.03
CA GLN A 194 0.14 3.43 17.15
C GLN A 194 0.83 2.07 17.29
N ALA A 195 1.86 1.78 16.50
CA ALA A 195 2.62 0.54 16.63
C ALA A 195 3.25 0.39 18.03
N GLN A 196 3.73 1.47 18.65
CA GLN A 196 4.21 1.51 20.04
C GLN A 196 3.08 1.22 21.04
N ARG A 197 1.91 1.87 20.91
CA ARG A 197 0.74 1.61 21.76
C ARG A 197 0.29 0.15 21.69
N ILE A 198 0.27 -0.44 20.50
CA ILE A 198 -0.04 -1.87 20.35
C ILE A 198 1.02 -2.74 21.03
N ARG A 199 2.32 -2.41 20.89
CA ARG A 199 3.41 -3.12 21.59
C ARG A 199 3.21 -3.10 23.10
N GLU A 200 2.89 -1.94 23.66
CA GLU A 200 2.65 -1.75 25.09
C GLU A 200 1.44 -2.54 25.56
N TYR A 201 0.32 -2.43 24.83
CA TYR A 201 -0.91 -3.16 25.13
C TYR A 201 -0.69 -4.68 25.11
N ASN A 202 -0.04 -5.20 24.06
CA ASN A 202 0.25 -6.62 23.94
C ASN A 202 1.18 -7.10 25.06
N SER A 203 2.20 -6.31 25.40
CA SER A 203 3.11 -6.61 26.51
C SER A 203 2.36 -6.67 27.84
N ALA A 204 1.42 -5.74 28.07
CA ALA A 204 0.59 -5.71 29.28
C ALA A 204 -0.39 -6.89 29.36
N GLN A 205 -1.03 -7.27 28.25
CA GLN A 205 -1.93 -8.44 28.20
C GLN A 205 -1.18 -9.74 28.44
N MET A 206 0.04 -9.88 27.91
CA MET A 206 0.87 -11.07 28.12
C MET A 206 1.33 -11.18 29.58
N ARG A 207 1.72 -10.08 30.23
CA ARG A 207 2.02 -10.07 31.67
C ARG A 207 0.85 -10.57 32.54
N LYS A 208 -0.39 -10.38 32.09
CA LYS A 208 -1.59 -10.91 32.77
C LYS A 208 -1.82 -12.41 32.52
N LYS A 209 -1.35 -12.95 31.39
CA LYS A 209 -1.56 -14.35 30.99
C LYS A 209 -0.41 -15.29 31.40
N CYS A 210 0.81 -14.78 31.55
CA CYS A 210 1.94 -15.56 32.04
C CYS A 210 1.98 -15.51 33.57
N SER A 211 1.78 -16.67 34.22
CA SER A 211 1.79 -16.83 35.68
C SER A 211 3.15 -17.26 36.26
N THR A 212 4.17 -17.45 35.43
CA THR A 212 5.50 -17.89 35.85
C THR A 212 6.53 -16.83 35.48
N PHE A 213 6.96 -16.10 36.51
CA PHE A 213 8.23 -15.40 36.53
C PHE A 213 9.27 -16.39 37.09
N ASP A 214 10.52 -16.31 36.65
CA ASP A 214 11.58 -17.02 37.36
C ASP A 214 11.84 -16.40 38.74
N GLU A 215 12.72 -17.02 39.52
CA GLU A 215 13.06 -16.61 40.88
C GLU A 215 13.63 -15.17 40.94
N ASP A 216 14.08 -14.62 39.81
CA ASP A 216 14.60 -13.25 39.67
C ASP A 216 13.54 -12.25 39.19
N GLY A 217 12.28 -12.68 39.03
CA GLY A 217 11.19 -11.82 38.54
C GLY A 217 11.29 -11.53 37.03
N VAL A 218 12.10 -12.27 36.30
CA VAL A 218 12.26 -12.17 34.84
C VAL A 218 11.28 -13.11 34.15
N LEU A 219 10.62 -12.57 33.13
CA LEU A 219 9.63 -13.30 32.35
C LEU A 219 10.34 -14.29 31.41
N VAL A 220 10.48 -15.56 31.81
CA VAL A 220 11.04 -16.62 30.94
C VAL A 220 9.99 -17.04 29.90
N MET A 221 9.93 -16.29 28.79
CA MET A 221 9.12 -16.69 27.64
C MET A 221 9.87 -17.75 26.83
N ASN A 222 9.45 -19.01 26.94
CA ASN A 222 9.81 -20.06 25.99
C ASN A 222 9.13 -19.78 24.63
N GLY A 223 9.72 -18.87 23.84
CA GLY A 223 9.25 -18.62 22.48
C GLY A 223 9.74 -17.29 21.92
N GLY A 224 10.82 -17.33 21.14
CA GLY A 224 11.32 -16.20 20.34
C GLY A 224 10.35 -15.69 19.26
N ALA A 225 9.03 -15.86 19.40
CA ALA A 225 8.00 -15.32 18.52
C ALA A 225 7.64 -13.86 18.90
N HIS A 226 7.75 -13.49 20.18
CA HIS A 226 7.39 -12.13 20.65
C HIS A 226 8.31 -11.04 20.10
N GLU A 227 9.63 -11.28 20.13
CA GLU A 227 10.64 -10.37 19.58
C GLU A 227 10.53 -10.24 18.04
N LYS A 228 9.93 -11.24 17.39
CA LYS A 228 9.73 -11.27 15.93
C LYS A 228 8.57 -10.37 15.46
N ARG A 229 7.55 -10.15 16.29
CA ARG A 229 6.36 -9.34 15.92
C ARG A 229 6.65 -7.85 15.82
N PHE A 230 7.59 -7.34 16.61
CA PHE A 230 7.94 -5.91 16.63
C PHE A 230 9.08 -5.54 15.68
N LYS A 231 9.51 -6.44 14.80
CA LYS A 231 10.53 -6.10 13.78
C LYS A 231 10.09 -4.99 12.85
N LYS A 232 8.78 -4.84 12.57
CA LYS A 232 8.28 -3.70 11.78
C LYS A 232 8.53 -2.39 12.50
N LEU A 233 8.06 -2.30 13.74
CA LEU A 233 8.28 -1.11 14.57
C LEU A 233 9.77 -0.78 14.70
N ALA A 234 10.63 -1.77 14.95
CA ALA A 234 12.07 -1.54 15.09
C ALA A 234 12.73 -1.05 13.79
N VAL A 235 12.24 -1.47 12.62
CA VAL A 235 12.69 -0.92 11.33
C VAL A 235 12.14 0.49 11.11
N LEU A 236 10.87 0.74 11.47
CA LEU A 236 10.28 2.07 11.37
C LEU A 236 11.04 3.09 12.23
N GLU A 237 11.29 2.75 13.51
CA GLU A 237 12.05 3.58 14.46
C GLU A 237 13.49 3.85 13.96
N ALA A 238 14.15 2.86 13.34
CA ALA A 238 15.49 3.03 12.77
C ALA A 238 15.52 3.90 11.50
N LEU A 239 14.37 4.07 10.83
CA LEU A 239 14.24 4.86 9.61
C LEU A 239 13.59 6.22 9.84
N SER A 240 13.12 6.50 11.06
CA SER A 240 12.51 7.77 11.44
C SER A 240 13.38 8.78 12.20
N PRO A 241 14.71 8.65 12.41
CA PRO A 241 15.45 9.60 13.23
C PRO A 241 15.52 11.02 12.62
N ASP A 242 15.23 11.14 11.33
CA ASP A 242 15.17 12.42 10.61
C ASP A 242 13.77 13.05 10.63
N LEU A 243 12.78 12.40 11.26
CA LEU A 243 11.44 12.97 11.46
C LEU A 243 11.44 13.80 12.74
N ASP A 244 10.82 14.97 12.70
CA ASP A 244 10.73 15.82 13.88
C ASP A 244 9.92 15.11 14.97
N ASP A 245 10.25 15.37 16.24
CA ASP A 245 9.50 14.83 17.37
C ASP A 245 8.00 15.14 17.25
N SER A 246 7.60 16.25 16.62
CA SER A 246 6.19 16.57 16.33
C SER A 246 5.53 15.63 15.31
N GLU A 247 6.28 15.14 14.33
CA GLU A 247 5.83 14.20 13.29
C GLU A 247 5.75 12.75 13.82
N ILE A 248 6.63 12.41 14.77
CA ILE A 248 6.63 11.11 15.46
C ILE A 248 5.64 11.09 16.64
N SER A 249 5.57 12.18 17.41
CA SER A 249 4.68 12.32 18.57
C SER A 249 3.25 12.66 18.20
N GLY A 250 3.01 13.17 16.98
CA GLY A 250 1.69 13.30 16.39
C GLY A 250 0.98 11.95 16.28
N GLU A 251 -0.35 11.95 16.28
CA GLU A 251 -1.12 10.76 15.89
C GLU A 251 -1.17 10.57 14.37
N SER A 252 -0.53 11.47 13.61
CA SER A 252 -0.44 11.43 12.16
C SER A 252 0.29 10.19 11.67
N GLY A 253 -0.21 9.60 10.58
CA GLY A 253 0.51 8.60 9.82
C GLY A 253 1.80 9.14 9.19
N GLN A 254 2.70 8.24 8.83
CA GLN A 254 3.90 8.45 8.04
C GLN A 254 3.82 7.59 6.77
N CYS A 255 4.51 8.00 5.71
CA CYS A 255 4.66 7.21 4.49
C CYS A 255 5.82 6.22 4.64
N LEU A 256 5.54 4.92 4.63
CA LEU A 256 6.53 3.85 4.49
C LEU A 256 6.72 3.55 3.01
N ILE A 257 7.92 3.80 2.50
CA ILE A 257 8.30 3.54 1.11
C ILE A 257 9.13 2.26 1.05
N HIS A 258 8.66 1.28 0.29
CA HIS A 258 9.37 0.02 0.10
C HIS A 258 9.16 -0.57 -1.29
N PHE A 259 9.96 -1.57 -1.62
CA PHE A 259 9.96 -2.24 -2.91
C PHE A 259 9.73 -3.74 -2.72
N HIS A 260 8.93 -4.31 -3.62
CA HIS A 260 8.75 -5.76 -3.76
C HIS A 260 9.05 -6.16 -5.20
N GLY A 261 9.94 -7.14 -5.39
CA GLY A 261 10.32 -7.55 -6.74
C GLY A 261 10.91 -8.93 -6.86
N LEU A 262 11.11 -9.34 -8.10
CA LEU A 262 11.86 -10.51 -8.49
C LEU A 262 13.24 -10.07 -8.96
N LEU A 263 14.26 -10.78 -8.49
CA LEU A 263 15.62 -10.69 -8.96
C LEU A 263 15.97 -11.97 -9.69
N LYS A 264 16.66 -11.83 -10.81
CA LYS A 264 17.24 -12.91 -11.58
C LYS A 264 18.73 -12.66 -11.71
N VAL A 265 19.53 -13.71 -11.62
CA VAL A 265 20.95 -13.72 -12.01
C VAL A 265 21.22 -14.84 -13.01
N GLU A 266 22.40 -14.86 -13.62
CA GLU A 266 22.80 -15.90 -14.57
C GLU A 266 23.48 -17.10 -13.90
N ASN A 267 24.13 -16.87 -12.76
CA ASN A 267 24.77 -17.92 -11.97
C ASN A 267 24.54 -17.71 -10.46
N SER A 268 24.68 -18.78 -9.68
CA SER A 268 24.41 -18.75 -8.23
C SER A 268 25.41 -17.90 -7.43
N LYS A 269 26.64 -17.71 -7.92
CA LYS A 269 27.65 -16.86 -7.26
C LYS A 269 27.23 -15.40 -7.30
N ASP A 270 26.70 -14.94 -8.44
CA ASP A 270 26.17 -13.59 -8.62
C ASP A 270 24.98 -13.31 -7.69
N THR A 271 24.19 -14.34 -7.32
CA THR A 271 23.14 -14.19 -6.30
C THR A 271 23.72 -13.71 -4.98
N GLN A 272 24.84 -14.28 -4.55
CA GLN A 272 25.48 -13.90 -3.29
C GLN A 272 26.08 -12.50 -3.38
N THR A 273 26.81 -12.18 -4.46
CA THR A 273 27.35 -10.84 -4.69
C THR A 273 26.25 -9.77 -4.71
N LEU A 274 25.13 -10.02 -5.38
CA LEU A 274 24.00 -9.11 -5.42
C LEU A 274 23.35 -8.96 -4.03
N ARG A 275 23.19 -10.07 -3.29
CA ARG A 275 22.66 -10.04 -1.92
C ARG A 275 23.54 -9.21 -1.00
N GLU A 276 24.84 -9.44 -1.02
CA GLU A 276 25.82 -8.70 -0.24
C GLU A 276 25.78 -7.20 -0.60
N ALA A 277 25.71 -6.85 -1.89
CA ALA A 277 25.61 -5.46 -2.32
C ALA A 277 24.37 -4.76 -1.73
N PHE A 278 23.20 -5.40 -1.73
CA PHE A 278 22.01 -4.81 -1.10
C PHE A 278 22.12 -4.75 0.43
N LEU A 279 22.67 -5.79 1.07
CA LEU A 279 22.76 -5.89 2.53
C LEU A 279 23.80 -4.94 3.13
N THR A 280 24.82 -4.56 2.36
CA THR A 280 25.89 -3.63 2.75
C THR A 280 25.62 -2.19 2.34
N ASN A 281 24.49 -1.92 1.66
CA ASN A 281 24.10 -0.56 1.30
C ASN A 281 23.78 0.24 2.59
N PRO A 282 24.47 1.37 2.86
CA PRO A 282 24.25 2.16 4.08
C PRO A 282 22.80 2.66 4.24
N ASN A 283 22.05 2.80 3.15
CA ASN A 283 20.64 3.19 3.19
C ASN A 283 19.71 2.03 3.61
N TRP A 284 20.15 0.78 3.46
CA TRP A 284 19.34 -0.42 3.73
C TRP A 284 19.95 -1.34 4.81
N SER A 285 21.00 -0.90 5.48
CA SER A 285 21.70 -1.64 6.53
C SER A 285 21.54 -1.03 7.93
N ARG A 286 20.64 -0.04 8.11
CA ARG A 286 20.39 0.60 9.42
C ARG A 286 19.76 -0.37 10.42
N LYS A 287 18.92 -1.29 9.95
CA LYS A 287 18.30 -2.33 10.78
C LYS A 287 18.13 -3.65 10.04
N ALA A 288 18.37 -4.76 10.76
CA ALA A 288 18.09 -6.10 10.26
C ALA A 288 16.62 -6.22 9.81
N GLY A 289 16.41 -6.71 8.59
CA GLY A 289 15.08 -6.87 8.00
C GLY A 289 14.65 -5.76 7.04
N GLN A 290 15.44 -4.68 6.88
CA GLN A 290 15.22 -3.70 5.81
C GLN A 290 15.30 -4.34 4.42
N VAL A 291 16.30 -5.20 4.20
CA VAL A 291 16.37 -6.03 2.99
C VAL A 291 16.07 -7.47 3.36
N ARG A 292 15.20 -8.11 2.58
CA ARG A 292 14.95 -9.54 2.66
C ARG A 292 14.97 -10.16 1.28
N PHE A 293 15.73 -11.24 1.15
CA PHE A 293 15.66 -12.15 0.02
C PHE A 293 14.92 -13.41 0.44
N SER A 294 14.03 -13.89 -0.42
CA SER A 294 13.32 -15.14 -0.20
C SER A 294 13.42 -16.00 -1.45
N PRO A 295 13.71 -17.31 -1.31
CA PRO A 295 13.59 -18.23 -2.44
C PRO A 295 12.14 -18.26 -2.93
N LEU A 296 11.95 -18.67 -4.18
CA LEU A 296 10.61 -18.94 -4.68
C LEU A 296 10.00 -20.13 -3.93
N SER A 297 8.73 -20.01 -3.54
CA SER A 297 8.03 -21.11 -2.87
C SER A 297 7.89 -22.32 -3.80
N GLU A 298 8.17 -23.51 -3.23
CA GLU A 298 8.00 -24.81 -3.89
C GLU A 298 6.62 -25.41 -3.67
N THR A 299 5.85 -24.92 -2.69
CA THR A 299 4.53 -25.48 -2.37
C THR A 299 3.46 -24.41 -2.14
N TRP A 300 2.21 -24.75 -2.49
CA TRP A 300 1.00 -24.00 -2.18
C TRP A 300 -0.10 -24.97 -1.76
N ASN A 301 -0.76 -24.73 -0.63
CA ASN A 301 -1.81 -25.63 -0.11
C ASN A 301 -1.43 -27.11 -0.08
N GLY A 302 -0.18 -27.43 0.29
CA GLY A 302 0.33 -28.80 0.36
C GLY A 302 0.64 -29.42 -1.01
N THR A 303 0.49 -28.66 -2.09
CA THR A 303 0.79 -29.10 -3.46
C THR A 303 2.06 -28.45 -3.99
N HIS A 304 2.82 -29.16 -4.83
CA HIS A 304 3.97 -28.56 -5.52
C HIS A 304 3.51 -27.39 -6.40
N LYS A 305 4.31 -26.33 -6.43
CA LYS A 305 3.97 -25.07 -7.06
C LYS A 305 5.03 -24.68 -8.07
N ALA A 306 4.68 -24.66 -9.36
CA ALA A 306 5.57 -24.23 -10.44
C ALA A 306 6.08 -22.78 -10.28
N VAL A 307 7.25 -22.49 -10.87
CA VAL A 307 7.90 -21.17 -10.86
C VAL A 307 6.95 -20.07 -11.36
N GLU A 308 6.18 -20.36 -12.41
CA GLU A 308 5.23 -19.44 -13.03
C GLU A 308 4.08 -19.05 -12.09
N GLU A 309 3.67 -19.96 -11.21
CA GLU A 309 2.64 -19.69 -10.21
C GLU A 309 3.24 -18.89 -9.05
N SER A 310 4.49 -19.16 -8.66
CA SER A 310 5.24 -18.32 -7.70
C SER A 310 5.37 -16.89 -8.18
N VAL A 311 5.74 -16.71 -9.44
CA VAL A 311 5.82 -15.40 -10.08
C VAL A 311 4.44 -14.73 -10.14
N LYS A 312 3.37 -15.47 -10.41
CA LYS A 312 2.00 -14.94 -10.39
C LYS A 312 1.60 -14.41 -9.02
N HIS A 313 1.85 -15.18 -7.96
CA HIS A 313 1.57 -14.75 -6.59
C HIS A 313 2.39 -13.51 -6.22
N ILE A 314 3.69 -13.49 -6.55
CA ILE A 314 4.58 -12.38 -6.25
C ILE A 314 4.17 -11.11 -6.99
N THR A 315 3.82 -11.20 -8.27
CA THR A 315 3.40 -10.04 -9.07
C THR A 315 2.05 -9.46 -8.62
N ALA A 316 1.11 -10.31 -8.19
CA ALA A 316 -0.13 -9.86 -7.57
C ALA A 316 0.12 -9.14 -6.23
N TYR A 317 1.05 -9.67 -5.43
CA TYR A 317 1.41 -9.07 -4.16
C TYR A 317 2.16 -7.75 -4.29
N ALA A 318 3.13 -7.66 -5.22
CA ALA A 318 3.88 -6.44 -5.48
C ALA A 318 2.98 -5.28 -5.93
N THR A 319 1.77 -5.57 -6.44
CA THR A 319 0.80 -4.57 -6.91
C THR A 319 -0.37 -4.36 -5.95
N LYS A 320 -0.22 -4.74 -4.68
CA LYS A 320 -1.28 -4.64 -3.66
C LYS A 320 -1.69 -3.21 -3.29
N GLY A 321 -0.88 -2.21 -3.66
CA GLY A 321 -1.25 -0.79 -3.59
C GLY A 321 -1.27 -0.19 -2.19
N GLY A 322 -0.41 -0.67 -1.27
CA GLY A 322 -0.29 -0.10 0.06
C GLY A 322 -1.26 -0.69 1.09
N ASN A 323 -1.89 0.19 1.89
CA ASN A 323 -2.83 -0.17 2.95
C ASN A 323 -4.11 -0.81 2.38
N ARG A 324 -4.07 -2.11 2.16
CA ARG A 324 -5.27 -2.90 1.85
C ARG A 324 -6.32 -2.62 2.94
N TYR A 325 -7.52 -2.23 2.51
CA TYR A 325 -8.65 -1.84 3.37
C TYR A 325 -8.54 -0.50 4.10
N LEU A 326 -7.60 0.38 3.72
CA LEU A 326 -7.43 1.71 4.32
C LEU A 326 -7.29 1.64 5.85
N GLN A 327 -6.50 0.67 6.32
CA GLN A 327 -6.19 0.44 7.72
C GLN A 327 -4.68 0.40 7.92
N TYR A 328 -4.23 0.80 9.11
CA TYR A 328 -2.83 0.65 9.49
C TYR A 328 -2.42 -0.82 9.51
N LYS A 329 -1.26 -1.13 8.92
CA LYS A 329 -0.65 -2.47 8.98
C LYS A 329 0.46 -2.47 10.01
N LEU A 330 0.17 -3.02 11.19
CA LEU A 330 1.07 -2.97 12.34
C LEU A 330 2.17 -4.04 12.33
N GLU A 331 1.91 -5.18 11.70
CA GLU A 331 2.84 -6.30 11.73
C GLU A 331 3.50 -6.52 10.36
N PHE A 332 4.79 -6.82 10.37
CA PHE A 332 5.31 -7.74 9.37
C PHE A 332 4.82 -9.11 9.83
N PRO A 333 3.92 -9.79 9.10
CA PRO A 333 3.64 -11.19 9.43
C PRO A 333 4.97 -11.94 9.49
N GLU A 334 5.08 -12.88 10.43
CA GLU A 334 6.32 -13.48 10.92
C GLU A 334 7.16 -14.17 9.80
N LEU A 335 7.79 -13.39 8.92
CA LEU A 335 8.45 -13.82 7.69
C LEU A 335 9.82 -14.50 7.92
N ILE A 336 10.11 -14.97 9.13
CA ILE A 336 11.51 -15.30 9.49
C ILE A 336 11.93 -16.68 9.01
N GLN A 337 10.99 -17.59 8.73
CA GLN A 337 11.32 -18.89 8.12
C GLN A 337 10.25 -19.43 7.16
N MET A 338 9.19 -18.65 6.89
CA MET A 338 8.09 -19.08 6.05
C MET A 338 8.29 -18.69 4.58
N SER A 339 7.86 -19.57 3.69
CA SER A 339 7.75 -19.30 2.26
C SER A 339 6.83 -18.09 2.00
N PHE A 340 7.03 -17.41 0.87
CA PHE A 340 6.18 -16.29 0.43
C PHE A 340 4.67 -16.65 0.37
N ASP A 341 4.38 -17.94 0.24
CA ASP A 341 3.04 -18.46 0.14
C ASP A 341 2.34 -18.67 1.48
N GLU A 342 3.05 -19.17 2.48
CA GLU A 342 2.56 -19.19 3.86
C GLU A 342 2.22 -17.77 4.34
N TYR A 343 3.02 -16.78 3.91
CA TYR A 343 2.70 -15.37 4.10
C TYR A 343 1.34 -14.98 3.50
N LEU A 344 1.05 -15.37 2.24
CA LEU A 344 -0.23 -15.00 1.60
C LEU A 344 -1.41 -15.64 2.32
N LYS A 345 -1.30 -16.91 2.73
CA LYS A 345 -2.34 -17.59 3.49
C LYS A 345 -2.60 -16.94 4.83
N LEU A 346 -1.55 -16.65 5.61
CA LEU A 346 -1.69 -15.98 6.90
C LEU A 346 -2.29 -14.59 6.72
N SER A 347 -1.85 -13.84 5.70
CA SER A 347 -2.42 -12.53 5.40
C SER A 347 -3.90 -12.60 5.04
N ASP A 348 -4.35 -13.60 4.28
CA ASP A 348 -5.77 -13.74 3.93
C ASP A 348 -6.61 -14.28 5.11
N GLN A 349 -6.06 -15.20 5.92
CA GLN A 349 -6.71 -15.71 7.14
C GLN A 349 -6.86 -14.63 8.21
N PHE A 350 -5.83 -13.81 8.45
CA PHE A 350 -5.90 -12.68 9.38
C PHE A 350 -6.91 -11.60 8.97
N ASN A 351 -7.26 -11.54 7.68
CA ASN A 351 -8.22 -10.58 7.15
C ASN A 351 -9.68 -11.10 7.19
N SER A 352 -9.93 -12.27 7.79
CA SER A 352 -11.25 -12.90 7.90
C SER A 352 -12.00 -12.55 9.21
N ASN A 353 -13.23 -13.08 9.36
CA ASN A 353 -14.10 -12.99 10.54
C ASN A 353 -13.38 -13.29 11.87
N GLU A 354 -12.29 -14.05 11.85
CA GLU A 354 -11.51 -14.38 13.04
C GLU A 354 -10.89 -13.13 13.70
N ARG A 355 -10.44 -12.14 12.91
CA ARG A 355 -9.93 -10.89 13.44
C ARG A 355 -11.04 -10.06 14.09
N GLN A 356 -12.20 -9.99 13.44
CA GLN A 356 -13.36 -9.27 13.99
C GLN A 356 -13.84 -9.94 15.29
N ALA A 357 -13.91 -11.27 15.33
CA ALA A 357 -14.24 -12.01 16.54
C ALA A 357 -13.22 -11.77 17.67
N LYS A 358 -11.92 -11.66 17.35
CA LYS A 358 -10.88 -11.31 18.33
C LYS A 358 -10.99 -9.84 18.79
N ILE A 359 -11.35 -8.91 17.91
CA ILE A 359 -11.62 -7.50 18.29
C ILE A 359 -12.84 -7.43 19.21
N GLU A 360 -13.93 -8.11 18.87
CA GLU A 360 -15.17 -8.16 19.66
C GLU A 360 -14.95 -8.81 21.03
N LYS A 361 -14.06 -9.81 21.11
CA LYS A 361 -13.62 -10.41 22.38
C LYS A 361 -12.60 -9.57 23.16
N GLY A 362 -12.18 -8.41 22.62
CA GLY A 362 -11.14 -7.56 23.21
C GLY A 362 -9.74 -8.20 23.21
N GLU A 363 -9.53 -9.26 22.42
CA GLU A 363 -8.25 -9.95 22.27
C GLU A 363 -7.31 -9.25 21.28
N LEU A 364 -7.86 -8.42 20.40
CA LEU A 364 -7.14 -7.59 19.44
C LEU A 364 -7.64 -6.15 19.53
N LEU A 365 -6.73 -5.18 19.43
CA LEU A 365 -7.10 -3.79 19.23
C LEU A 365 -7.72 -3.62 17.84
N ASP A 366 -8.84 -2.90 17.76
CA ASP A 366 -9.34 -2.45 16.45
C ASP A 366 -8.24 -1.61 15.81
N LEU A 367 -7.85 -1.98 14.59
CA LEU A 367 -6.76 -1.25 13.95
C LEU A 367 -7.35 0.06 13.46
N PRO A 368 -6.74 1.20 13.83
CA PRO A 368 -7.22 2.48 13.38
C PRO A 368 -7.36 2.49 11.85
N ILE A 369 -8.47 3.06 11.42
CA ILE A 369 -8.75 3.32 10.01
C ILE A 369 -7.95 4.56 9.65
N LEU A 370 -7.44 4.62 8.42
CA LEU A 370 -6.76 5.81 7.93
C LEU A 370 -7.72 7.00 7.93
N SER A 371 -7.22 8.16 8.35
CA SER A 371 -7.97 9.42 8.27
C SER A 371 -8.21 9.82 6.81
N HIS A 372 -9.16 10.74 6.55
CA HIS A 372 -9.37 11.25 5.20
C HIS A 372 -8.11 11.89 4.61
N HIS A 373 -7.33 12.59 5.44
CA HIS A 373 -6.07 13.19 5.03
C HIS A 373 -5.04 12.11 4.64
N GLU A 374 -4.89 11.04 5.44
CA GLU A 374 -3.99 9.92 5.15
C GLU A 374 -4.39 9.16 3.88
N ILE A 375 -5.69 8.91 3.69
CA ILE A 375 -6.22 8.28 2.47
C ILE A 375 -5.88 9.16 1.25
N ASN A 376 -6.12 10.47 1.35
CA ASN A 376 -5.83 11.41 0.28
C ASN A 376 -4.33 11.46 -0.05
N SER A 377 -3.46 11.59 0.96
CA SER A 377 -2.01 11.58 0.76
C SER A 377 -1.53 10.27 0.12
N LEU A 378 -2.05 9.11 0.58
CA LEU A 378 -1.75 7.81 -0.03
C LEU A 378 -2.14 7.77 -1.52
N VAL A 379 -3.35 8.23 -1.86
CA VAL A 379 -3.85 8.26 -3.25
C VAL A 379 -2.99 9.19 -4.11
N LEU A 380 -2.64 10.37 -3.63
CA LEU A 380 -1.81 11.34 -4.35
C LEU A 380 -0.39 10.82 -4.61
N VAL A 381 0.25 10.21 -3.61
CA VAL A 381 1.58 9.61 -3.80
C VAL A 381 1.52 8.47 -4.81
N ILE A 382 0.51 7.58 -4.71
CA ILE A 382 0.35 6.49 -5.67
C ILE A 382 0.11 7.02 -7.09
N ASP A 383 -0.75 8.01 -7.25
CA ASP A 383 -1.01 8.63 -8.56
C ASP A 383 0.25 9.27 -9.14
N GLY A 384 1.01 10.02 -8.32
CA GLY A 384 2.28 10.62 -8.71
C GLY A 384 3.29 9.58 -9.21
N MET A 385 3.47 8.48 -8.47
CA MET A 385 4.35 7.39 -8.91
C MET A 385 3.86 6.70 -10.19
N MET A 386 2.54 6.51 -10.34
CA MET A 386 1.95 5.96 -11.56
C MET A 386 2.28 6.85 -12.76
N ASN A 387 2.18 8.18 -12.59
CA ASN A 387 2.35 9.19 -13.63
C ASN A 387 3.81 9.46 -14.05
N TRP A 388 4.83 8.84 -13.42
CA TRP A 388 6.20 8.90 -13.96
C TRP A 388 6.34 8.30 -15.37
N ASN A 389 5.32 7.61 -15.89
CA ASN A 389 5.25 7.30 -17.31
C ASN A 389 3.80 7.33 -17.86
N LYS A 390 3.69 7.47 -19.19
CA LYS A 390 2.38 7.54 -19.90
C LYS A 390 1.50 6.31 -19.76
N THR A 391 2.07 5.15 -19.40
CA THR A 391 1.32 3.90 -19.22
C THR A 391 0.80 3.72 -17.80
N ARG A 392 0.93 4.75 -16.94
CA ARG A 392 0.59 4.74 -15.52
C ARG A 392 1.30 3.63 -14.72
N SER A 393 2.46 3.17 -15.21
CA SER A 393 3.25 2.09 -14.61
C SER A 393 4.58 2.60 -14.06
N GLY A 394 4.68 3.89 -13.76
CA GLY A 394 5.91 4.57 -13.37
C GLY A 394 6.58 3.94 -12.13
N TYR A 395 5.77 3.48 -11.19
CA TYR A 395 6.16 2.78 -9.96
C TYR A 395 6.80 1.40 -10.19
N ILE A 396 6.74 0.85 -11.41
CA ILE A 396 7.38 -0.42 -11.75
C ILE A 396 8.86 -0.18 -12.06
N ILE A 397 9.73 -0.90 -11.35
CA ILE A 397 11.15 -1.00 -11.66
C ILE A 397 11.34 -2.19 -12.59
N SER A 398 12.04 -1.99 -13.71
CA SER A 398 12.44 -3.07 -14.61
C SER A 398 13.81 -2.77 -15.19
N VAL A 399 14.80 -3.57 -14.80
CA VAL A 399 16.22 -3.33 -15.06
C VAL A 399 16.88 -4.65 -15.46
N GLY A 400 17.91 -4.58 -16.31
CA GLY A 400 18.64 -5.74 -16.78
C GLY A 400 17.90 -6.52 -17.88
N LYS A 401 18.60 -7.53 -18.44
CA LYS A 401 18.05 -8.43 -19.45
C LYS A 401 17.53 -9.69 -18.77
N TRP A 402 16.23 -9.93 -18.91
CA TRP A 402 15.61 -11.15 -18.41
C TRP A 402 15.66 -12.28 -19.42
#